data_AF-A0A4U1JJ91-F1
#
_entry.id   AF-A0A4U1JJ91-F1
#
_cell.length_a   1.000
_cell.length_b   1.000
_cell.length_c   1.000
_cell.angle_alpha   90.00
_cell.angle_beta   90.00
_cell.angle_gamma   90.00
#
_symmetry.space_group_name_H-M   'P 1'
#
loop_
_entity.id
_entity.type
_entity.pdbx_description
1 polymer ?
#
loop_
_entity_poly.entity_id
_entity_poly.type
_entity_poly.pdbx_seq_one_letter_code
_entity_poly.pdbx_strand_id
1 'polypeptide(L)'
;MVKPEVREDWWPLRAGRPHGFRFEAPDLFVSRVQGDVSDVDVARMFELVEELATRTGRQLYWMADISRLGKLREEVGKLALDRDLKPFLRGVVIYGGSFHQRLLATMVTKALRVLRPERRTDRVVFCATEAEARAIVEAQRRSQNGAS
;
A
#
# COMPACT_ATOMS: atom_id res chain seq x y z
N MET A 1 10.44 -10.52 22.24
CA MET A 1 9.85 -10.05 20.96
C MET A 1 9.35 -8.62 21.18
N VAL A 2 10.01 -7.63 20.58
CA VAL A 2 9.69 -6.20 20.79
C VAL A 2 8.42 -5.87 19.99
N LYS A 3 7.37 -5.39 20.66
CA LYS A 3 6.14 -4.92 19.99
C LYS A 3 6.51 -3.68 19.14
N PRO A 4 6.15 -3.63 17.85
CA PRO A 4 6.39 -2.43 17.06
C PRO A 4 5.54 -1.30 17.62
N GLU A 5 6.21 -0.26 18.13
CA GLU A 5 5.59 0.95 18.65
C GLU A 5 4.88 1.72 17.54
N VAL A 6 3.75 2.35 17.86
CA VAL A 6 3.15 3.39 17.03
C VAL A 6 4.14 4.54 16.93
N ARG A 7 4.48 4.98 15.72
CA ARG A 7 5.31 6.17 15.51
C ARG A 7 4.62 7.10 14.53
N GLU A 8 4.46 8.35 14.94
CA GLU A 8 3.79 9.39 14.16
C GLU A 8 4.68 9.93 13.03
N ASP A 9 6.00 9.78 13.18
CA ASP A 9 6.98 10.30 12.22
C ASP A 9 7.05 9.48 10.93
N TRP A 10 7.26 10.19 9.82
CA TRP A 10 7.49 9.60 8.51
C TRP A 10 8.95 9.19 8.36
N TRP A 11 9.19 7.93 7.97
CA TRP A 11 10.50 7.50 7.49
C TRP A 11 10.62 7.71 5.99
N PRO A 12 11.78 8.17 5.52
CA PRO A 12 12.06 8.16 4.09
C PRO A 12 12.01 6.71 3.59
N LEU A 13 11.36 6.48 2.45
CA LEU A 13 11.37 5.17 1.80
C LEU A 13 12.80 4.81 1.38
N ARG A 14 13.52 5.80 0.83
CA ARG A 14 14.92 5.73 0.39
C ARG A 14 15.57 7.11 0.56
N ALA A 15 16.89 7.14 0.79
CA ALA A 15 17.63 8.39 0.90
C ALA A 15 17.52 9.22 -0.39
N GLY A 16 17.33 10.53 -0.26
CA GLY A 16 17.23 11.46 -1.39
C GLY A 16 15.93 11.36 -2.20
N ARG A 17 14.92 10.61 -1.74
CA ARG A 17 13.59 10.52 -2.35
C ARG A 17 12.53 11.11 -1.43
N PRO A 18 11.49 11.78 -1.97
CA PRO A 18 10.45 12.40 -1.15
C PRO A 18 9.34 11.42 -0.75
N HIS A 19 9.39 10.16 -1.19
CA HIS A 19 8.47 9.13 -0.70
C HIS A 19 8.74 8.82 0.77
N GLY A 20 7.68 8.61 1.53
CA GLY A 20 7.78 8.23 2.93
C GLY A 20 6.84 7.09 3.28
N PHE A 21 7.10 6.46 4.41
CA PHE A 21 6.17 5.52 5.01
C PHE A 21 6.15 5.67 6.54
N ARG A 22 5.12 5.11 7.16
CA ARG A 22 5.07 4.88 8.59
C ARG A 22 4.24 3.64 8.88
N PHE A 23 4.44 3.09 10.06
CA PHE A 23 3.71 1.94 10.54
C PHE A 23 2.89 2.35 11.76
N GLU A 24 1.59 2.16 11.66
CA GLU A 24 0.66 2.30 12.78
C GLU A 24 0.36 0.90 13.32
N ALA A 25 0.77 0.66 14.57
CA ALA A 25 0.39 -0.57 15.24
C ALA A 25 -1.15 -0.67 15.31
N PRO A 26 -1.73 -1.86 15.17
CA PRO A 26 -1.00 -3.12 15.15
C PRO A 26 -0.65 -3.66 13.75
N ASP A 27 -1.23 -3.12 12.68
CA ASP A 27 -1.25 -3.78 11.36
C ASP A 27 -1.42 -2.83 10.16
N LEU A 28 -1.14 -1.53 10.30
CA LEU A 28 -1.34 -0.56 9.21
C LEU A 28 -0.02 0.02 8.72
N PHE A 29 0.31 -0.28 7.47
CA PHE A 29 1.37 0.36 6.72
C PHE A 29 0.80 1.55 5.94
N VAL A 30 1.32 2.75 6.18
CA VAL A 30 0.90 3.97 5.48
C VAL A 30 2.07 4.45 4.63
N SER A 31 1.90 4.55 3.31
CA SER A 31 2.87 5.17 2.41
C SER A 31 2.37 6.52 1.89
N ARG A 32 3.32 7.42 1.66
CA ARG A 32 3.12 8.69 0.97
C ARG A 32 3.97 8.68 -0.29
N VAL A 33 3.29 8.73 -1.42
CA VAL A 33 3.91 8.73 -2.75
C VAL A 33 4.00 10.17 -3.25
N GLN A 34 5.21 10.72 -3.24
CA GLN A 34 5.48 12.08 -3.72
C GLN A 34 6.45 12.04 -4.90
N GLY A 35 6.12 12.71 -6.00
CA GLY A 35 6.93 12.72 -7.23
C GLY A 35 6.86 11.42 -8.01
N ASP A 36 7.80 11.28 -8.95
CA ASP A 36 7.89 10.13 -9.86
C ASP A 36 8.25 8.85 -9.11
N VAL A 37 7.63 7.74 -9.51
CA VAL A 37 7.85 6.42 -8.88
C VAL A 37 8.65 5.54 -9.82
N SER A 38 9.76 5.00 -9.32
CA SER A 38 10.53 3.96 -10.02
C SER A 38 10.20 2.55 -9.52
N ASP A 39 10.64 1.56 -10.28
CA ASP A 39 10.67 0.14 -9.89
C ASP A 39 11.35 -0.09 -8.52
N VAL A 40 12.52 0.51 -8.28
CA VAL A 40 13.22 0.40 -6.98
C VAL A 40 12.39 0.95 -5.82
N ASP A 41 11.62 2.02 -6.05
CA ASP A 41 10.75 2.59 -5.02
C ASP A 41 9.61 1.60 -4.67
N VAL A 42 9.01 0.98 -5.68
CA VAL A 42 7.95 -0.03 -5.49
C VAL A 42 8.49 -1.31 -4.85
N ALA A 43 9.65 -1.79 -5.30
CA ALA A 43 10.33 -2.94 -4.69
C ALA A 43 10.53 -2.71 -3.19
N ARG A 44 11.01 -1.52 -2.82
CA ARG A 44 11.25 -1.19 -1.42
C ARG A 44 9.96 -1.13 -0.59
N MET A 45 8.86 -0.62 -1.15
CA MET A 45 7.55 -0.65 -0.47
C MET A 45 7.10 -2.10 -0.20
N PHE A 46 7.29 -3.00 -1.17
CA PHE A 46 6.93 -4.41 -1.04
C PHE A 46 7.78 -5.13 0.01
N GLU A 47 9.09 -4.92 -0.01
CA GLU A 47 10.00 -5.46 1.02
C GLU A 47 9.60 -4.99 2.42
N LEU A 48 9.29 -3.70 2.59
CA LEU A 48 8.86 -3.17 3.88
C LEU A 48 7.56 -3.81 4.38
N VAL A 49 6.59 -4.03 3.49
CA VAL A 49 5.34 -4.71 3.83
C VAL A 49 5.62 -6.15 4.29
N GLU A 50 6.46 -6.88 3.57
CA GLU A 50 6.87 -8.26 3.92
C GLU A 50 7.63 -8.30 5.26
N GLU A 51 8.62 -7.43 5.46
CA GLU A 51 9.39 -7.29 6.69
C GLU A 51 8.47 -6.99 7.89
N LEU A 52 7.55 -6.04 7.74
CA LEU A 52 6.61 -5.63 8.79
C LEU A 52 5.58 -6.72 9.11
N ALA A 53 5.01 -7.37 8.09
CA ALA A 53 4.05 -8.45 8.26
C ALA A 53 4.68 -9.63 8.99
N THR A 54 5.90 -10.01 8.58
CA THR A 54 6.69 -11.08 9.22
C THR A 54 7.01 -10.73 10.67
N ARG A 55 7.50 -9.51 10.94
CA ARG A 55 7.85 -9.06 12.30
C ARG A 55 6.64 -9.00 13.24
N THR A 56 5.46 -8.64 12.72
CA THR A 56 4.22 -8.52 13.49
C THR A 56 3.46 -9.85 13.60
N GLY A 57 3.85 -10.86 12.82
CA GLY A 57 3.17 -12.16 12.73
C GLY A 57 1.75 -12.05 12.16
N ARG A 58 1.46 -11.02 11.36
CA ARG A 58 0.11 -10.77 10.83
C ARG A 58 0.16 -10.10 9.47
N GLN A 59 -0.88 -10.33 8.69
CA GLN A 59 -1.13 -9.56 7.47
C GLN A 59 -1.49 -8.10 7.78
N LEU A 60 -1.06 -7.19 6.92
CA LEU A 60 -1.20 -5.75 7.06
C LEU A 60 -2.30 -5.16 6.19
N TYR A 61 -2.83 -4.01 6.58
CA TYR A 61 -3.51 -3.08 5.68
C TYR A 61 -2.50 -2.10 5.13
N TRP A 62 -2.62 -1.75 3.85
CA TRP A 62 -1.80 -0.72 3.22
C TRP A 62 -2.65 0.48 2.83
N MET A 63 -2.39 1.64 3.44
CA MET A 63 -2.91 2.92 2.97
C MET A 63 -1.86 3.69 2.16
N ALA A 64 -2.21 4.12 0.95
CA ALA A 64 -1.31 4.87 0.07
C ALA A 64 -1.89 6.25 -0.27
N ASP A 65 -1.20 7.32 0.15
CA ASP A 65 -1.45 8.69 -0.29
C ASP A 65 -0.78 8.93 -1.63
N ILE A 66 -1.57 9.21 -2.67
CA ILE A 66 -1.10 9.52 -4.02
C ILE A 66 -1.36 10.99 -4.41
N SER A 67 -1.66 11.87 -3.45
CA SER A 67 -1.94 13.30 -3.69
C SER A 67 -0.84 14.03 -4.45
N ARG A 68 0.40 13.59 -4.29
CA ARG A 68 1.58 14.17 -4.94
C ARG A 68 2.26 13.22 -5.91
N LEU A 69 1.55 12.21 -6.42
CA LEU A 69 2.10 11.24 -7.37
C LEU A 69 2.52 11.93 -8.69
N GLY A 70 3.76 11.74 -9.11
CA GLY A 70 4.25 12.19 -10.41
C GLY A 70 3.95 11.17 -11.51
N LYS A 71 4.94 10.89 -12.34
CA LYS A 71 4.86 9.85 -13.37
C LYS A 71 5.12 8.48 -12.75
N LEU A 72 4.38 7.49 -13.21
CA LEU A 72 4.72 6.08 -13.02
C LEU A 72 5.62 5.67 -14.20
N ARG A 73 6.81 5.16 -13.93
CA ARG A 73 7.65 4.56 -14.98
C ARG A 73 7.03 3.25 -15.47
N GLU A 74 7.17 2.93 -16.74
CA GLU A 74 6.50 1.78 -17.39
C GLU A 74 6.82 0.45 -16.71
N GLU A 75 8.02 0.32 -16.15
CA GLU A 75 8.53 -0.89 -15.51
C GLU A 75 7.87 -1.21 -14.16
N VAL A 76 7.19 -0.23 -13.54
CA VAL A 76 6.47 -0.42 -12.27
C VAL A 76 5.40 -1.51 -12.40
N GLY A 77 4.71 -1.57 -13.55
CA GLY A 77 3.69 -2.58 -13.81
C GLY A 77 4.27 -4.01 -13.85
N LYS A 78 5.48 -4.18 -14.40
CA LYS A 78 6.14 -5.50 -14.51
C LYS A 78 6.55 -6.02 -13.14
N LEU A 79 7.20 -5.20 -12.33
CA LEU A 79 7.65 -5.60 -11.00
C LEU A 79 6.47 -6.02 -10.09
N ALA A 80 5.35 -5.31 -10.19
CA ALA A 80 4.15 -5.64 -9.42
C ALA A 80 3.52 -6.98 -9.83
N LEU A 81 3.79 -7.50 -11.03
CA LEU A 81 3.34 -8.83 -11.46
C LEU A 81 4.19 -9.96 -10.86
N ASP A 82 5.45 -9.68 -10.55
CA ASP A 82 6.42 -10.72 -10.16
C ASP A 82 6.41 -11.00 -8.65
N ARG A 83 5.97 -10.06 -7.82
CA ARG A 83 5.86 -10.22 -6.36
C ARG A 83 4.45 -10.63 -5.92
N ASP A 84 4.36 -11.67 -5.11
CA ASP A 84 3.10 -12.05 -4.46
C ASP A 84 3.00 -11.43 -3.07
N LEU A 85 2.16 -10.39 -2.94
CA LEU A 85 1.91 -9.71 -1.66
C LEU A 85 0.69 -10.26 -0.92
N LYS A 86 -0.03 -11.23 -1.50
CA LYS A 86 -1.22 -11.82 -0.90
C LYS A 86 -0.97 -12.42 0.50
N PRO A 87 0.18 -13.06 0.78
CA PRO A 87 0.48 -13.55 2.13
C PRO A 87 0.64 -12.42 3.16
N PHE A 88 0.99 -11.20 2.73
CA PHE A 88 1.37 -10.10 3.63
C PHE A 88 0.30 -9.01 3.75
N LEU A 89 -0.67 -8.94 2.82
CA LEU A 89 -1.68 -7.87 2.78
C LEU A 89 -3.11 -8.40 2.92
N ARG A 90 -3.89 -7.80 3.85
CA ARG A 90 -5.34 -7.98 3.98
C ARG A 90 -6.14 -7.09 3.03
N GLY A 91 -5.58 -5.94 2.66
CA GLY A 91 -6.25 -4.95 1.83
C GLY A 91 -5.38 -3.73 1.54
N VAL A 92 -5.72 -3.02 0.47
CA VAL A 92 -5.04 -1.80 0.05
C VAL A 92 -6.07 -0.69 -0.14
N VAL A 93 -5.82 0.47 0.43
CA VAL A 93 -6.67 1.66 0.27
C VAL A 93 -5.82 2.81 -0.26
N ILE A 94 -6.15 3.27 -1.45
CA ILE A 94 -5.45 4.36 -2.13
C ILE A 94 -6.31 5.61 -2.01
N TYR A 95 -5.74 6.73 -1.60
CA TYR A 95 -6.48 7.97 -1.40
C TYR A 95 -5.72 9.20 -1.88
N GLY A 96 -6.47 10.29 -2.00
CA GLY A 96 -5.98 11.51 -2.63
C GLY A 96 -5.79 11.35 -4.13
N GLY A 97 -4.96 12.23 -4.67
CA GLY A 97 -4.67 12.31 -6.10
C GLY A 97 -5.79 13.00 -6.89
N SER A 98 -5.37 13.75 -7.90
CA SER A 98 -6.21 14.19 -9.00
C SER A 98 -6.85 13.01 -9.73
N PHE A 99 -7.88 13.30 -10.53
CA PHE A 99 -8.53 12.31 -11.39
C PHE A 99 -7.51 11.51 -12.23
N HIS A 100 -6.52 12.20 -12.82
CA HIS A 100 -5.50 11.57 -13.65
C HIS A 100 -4.61 10.59 -12.86
N GLN A 101 -4.15 10.98 -11.66
CA GLN A 101 -3.35 10.10 -10.80
C GLN A 101 -4.14 8.87 -10.34
N ARG A 102 -5.42 9.05 -9.98
CA ARG A 102 -6.31 7.93 -9.61
C ARG A 102 -6.57 7.00 -10.79
N LEU A 103 -6.72 7.53 -12.00
CA LEU A 103 -6.87 6.75 -13.23
C LEU A 103 -5.64 5.88 -13.49
N LEU A 104 -4.44 6.45 -13.41
CA LEU A 104 -3.18 5.72 -13.59
C LEU A 104 -3.05 4.57 -12.57
N ALA A 105 -3.24 4.87 -11.28
CA ALA A 105 -3.19 3.85 -10.24
C ALA A 105 -4.25 2.76 -10.45
N THR A 106 -5.47 3.13 -10.84
CA THR A 106 -6.54 2.18 -11.17
C THR A 106 -6.15 1.27 -12.33
N MET A 107 -5.53 1.80 -13.39
CA MET A 107 -5.08 1.01 -14.53
C MET A 107 -4.04 -0.04 -14.12
N VAL A 108 -3.05 0.36 -13.30
CA VAL A 108 -2.04 -0.58 -12.78
C VAL A 108 -2.70 -1.67 -11.94
N THR A 109 -3.57 -1.30 -11.00
CA THR A 109 -4.30 -2.27 -10.17
C THR A 109 -5.16 -3.23 -11.00
N LYS A 110 -5.85 -2.72 -12.03
CA LYS A 110 -6.65 -3.55 -12.95
C LYS A 110 -5.77 -4.48 -13.77
N ALA A 111 -4.64 -4.01 -14.28
CA ALA A 111 -3.68 -4.84 -15.02
C ALA A 111 -3.19 -6.02 -14.16
N LEU A 112 -2.84 -5.75 -12.89
CA LEU A 112 -2.45 -6.80 -11.93
C LEU A 112 -3.56 -7.85 -11.75
N ARG A 113 -4.81 -7.40 -11.62
CA ARG A 113 -5.96 -8.30 -11.47
C ARG A 113 -6.19 -9.19 -12.69
N VAL A 114 -5.95 -8.67 -13.90
CA VAL A 114 -6.15 -9.42 -15.15
C VAL A 114 -5.00 -10.39 -15.40
N LEU A 115 -3.76 -9.97 -15.17
CA LEU A 115 -2.56 -10.73 -15.54
C LEU A 115 -2.12 -11.74 -14.48
N ARG A 116 -2.50 -11.56 -13.21
CA ARG A 116 -2.17 -12.45 -12.07
C ARG A 116 -3.36 -12.60 -11.13
N PRO A 117 -4.49 -13.17 -11.58
CA PRO A 117 -5.71 -13.31 -10.78
C PRO A 117 -5.49 -14.07 -9.46
N GLU A 118 -4.54 -15.01 -9.42
CA GLU A 118 -4.18 -15.83 -8.26
C GLU A 118 -3.49 -15.04 -7.14
N ARG A 119 -2.74 -13.98 -7.51
CA ARG A 119 -1.98 -13.09 -6.62
C ARG A 119 -2.76 -11.85 -6.18
N ARG A 120 -4.06 -11.84 -6.47
CA ARG A 120 -4.93 -10.69 -6.19
C ARG A 120 -5.02 -10.44 -4.68
N THR A 121 -4.73 -9.21 -4.27
CA THR A 121 -5.27 -8.65 -3.03
C THR A 121 -6.72 -8.27 -3.31
N ASP A 122 -7.69 -8.99 -2.75
CA ASP A 122 -9.10 -8.89 -3.16
C ASP A 122 -9.76 -7.52 -2.93
N ARG A 123 -9.09 -6.63 -2.19
CA ARG A 123 -9.64 -5.38 -1.66
C ARG A 123 -8.71 -4.19 -1.91
N VAL A 124 -8.52 -3.81 -3.18
CA VAL A 124 -7.96 -2.49 -3.52
C VAL A 124 -9.10 -1.50 -3.69
N VAL A 125 -9.16 -0.47 -2.83
CA VAL A 125 -10.21 0.54 -2.82
C VAL A 125 -9.61 1.92 -3.03
N PHE A 126 -10.28 2.76 -3.82
CA PHE A 126 -9.89 4.15 -4.02
C PHE A 126 -10.89 5.08 -3.35
N CYS A 127 -10.42 6.05 -2.58
CA CYS A 127 -11.25 7.09 -1.95
C CYS A 127 -10.60 8.47 -2.10
N ALA A 128 -11.24 9.53 -1.63
CA ALA A 128 -10.77 10.90 -1.82
C ALA A 128 -9.83 11.33 -0.69
N THR A 129 -10.14 10.96 0.56
CA THR A 129 -9.47 11.50 1.75
C THR A 129 -8.84 10.43 2.63
N GLU A 130 -7.88 10.82 3.47
CA GLU A 130 -7.30 9.94 4.48
C GLU A 130 -8.37 9.46 5.48
N ALA A 131 -9.30 10.34 5.87
CA ALA A 131 -10.37 10.00 6.79
C ALA A 131 -11.27 8.88 6.24
N GLU A 132 -11.65 8.96 4.96
CA GLU A 132 -12.37 7.88 4.28
C GLU A 132 -11.54 6.61 4.21
N ALA A 133 -10.25 6.72 3.88
CA ALA A 133 -9.36 5.57 3.81
C ALA A 133 -9.28 4.82 5.14
N ARG A 134 -9.17 5.56 6.25
CA ARG A 134 -9.19 5.01 7.61
C ARG A 134 -10.52 4.33 7.92
N ALA A 135 -11.64 4.98 7.61
CA ALA A 135 -12.96 4.40 7.82
C ALA A 135 -13.15 3.08 7.04
N ILE A 136 -12.60 3.00 5.82
CA ILE A 136 -12.62 1.78 5.00
C ILE A 136 -11.76 0.68 5.65
N VAL A 137 -10.54 0.99 6.09
CA VAL A 137 -9.68 0.02 6.81
C VAL A 137 -10.39 -0.52 8.05
N GLU A 138 -11.01 0.34 8.85
CA GLU A 138 -11.78 -0.08 10.03
C GLU A 138 -12.99 -0.94 9.68
N ALA A 139 -13.71 -0.63 8.60
CA ALA A 139 -14.78 -1.49 8.12
C ALA A 139 -14.26 -2.87 7.68
N GLN A 140 -13.10 -2.90 7.00
CA GLN A 140 -12.46 -4.16 6.60
C GLN A 140 -12.03 -4.98 7.82
N ARG A 141 -11.44 -4.35 8.85
CA ARG A 141 -11.08 -4.99 10.13
C ARG A 141 -12.29 -5.64 10.80
N ARG A 142 -13.39 -4.89 10.93
CA ARG A 142 -14.65 -5.40 11.54
C ARG A 142 -15.24 -6.57 10.75
N SER A 143 -15.25 -6.50 9.42
CA SER A 143 -15.79 -7.60 8.58
C SER A 143 -15.03 -8.92 8.73
N GLN A 144 -13.76 -8.88 9.12
CA GLN A 144 -12.93 -10.08 9.28
C GLN A 144 -12.98 -10.64 10.70
N ASN A 145 -13.13 -9.77 11.71
CA ASN A 145 -13.30 -10.20 13.10
C ASN A 145 -14.68 -10.83 13.38
N GLY A 146 -15.67 -10.59 12.52
CA GLY A 146 -17.00 -11.22 12.58
C GLY A 146 -17.12 -12.56 11.83
N ALA A 147 -16.02 -13.07 11.26
CA ALA A 147 -15.97 -14.34 10.53
C ALA A 147 -15.17 -15.42 11.27
N SER A 148 -15.00 -15.28 12.59
CA SER A 148 -14.41 -16.29 13.49
C SER A 148 -15.49 -17.14 14.14
#